data_AF-A0A820SBW6-F1
#
_entry.id   AF-A0A820SBW6-F1
#
_cell.length_a   1.000
_cell.length_b   1.000
_cell.length_c   1.000
_cell.angle_alpha   90.00
_cell.angle_beta   90.00
_cell.angle_gamma   90.00
#
_symmetry.space_group_name_H-M   'P 1'
#
loop_
_entity.id
_entity.type
_entity.pdbx_description
1 polymer ?
#
loop_
_entity_poly.entity_id
_entity_poly.type
_entity_poly.pdbx_seq_one_letter_code
_entity_poly.pdbx_strand_id
1 'polypeptide(L)'
;MINNPTYPTNSDALAESKATKAMSDLVHYIVPKSFVTFAEAEKRNRSYEISSFAEDKAQNLIREYAIEFVAYNQRQLSRIYPRGTRFDSSNYNPYLFWPVGCQMAALNYQTLG
;
A
#
# COMPACT_ATOMS: atom_id res chain seq x y z
N MET A 1 23.30 -30.57 24.17
CA MET A 1 22.44 -29.38 24.03
C MET A 1 22.36 -29.08 22.54
N ILE A 2 21.18 -29.30 21.95
CA ILE A 2 20.97 -29.11 20.51
C ILE A 2 20.74 -27.61 20.30
N ASN A 3 21.65 -26.95 19.58
CA ASN A 3 21.48 -25.56 19.15
C ASN A 3 20.41 -25.54 18.05
N ASN A 4 19.17 -25.21 18.42
CA ASN A 4 18.14 -24.90 17.42
C ASN A 4 18.54 -23.60 16.70
N PRO A 5 18.57 -23.57 15.37
CA PRO A 5 18.74 -22.33 14.65
C PRO A 5 17.58 -21.40 15.00
N THR A 6 17.90 -20.20 15.45
CA THR A 6 16.93 -19.13 15.64
C THR A 6 16.39 -18.75 14.27
N TYR A 7 15.16 -19.17 13.96
CA TYR A 7 14.46 -18.66 12.79
C TYR A 7 14.12 -17.19 13.03
N PRO A 8 14.43 -16.29 12.07
CA PRO A 8 14.04 -14.90 12.20
C PRO A 8 12.52 -14.81 12.36
N THR A 9 12.09 -14.08 13.39
CA THR A 9 10.68 -13.76 13.58
C THR A 9 10.16 -12.94 12.40
N ASN A 10 8.89 -13.13 12.07
CA ASN A 10 8.18 -12.60 10.89
C ASN A 10 8.20 -11.05 10.76
N SER A 11 8.75 -10.32 11.73
CA SER A 11 8.98 -8.87 11.69
C SER A 11 10.11 -8.46 10.76
N ASP A 12 11.12 -9.32 10.58
CA ASP A 12 12.38 -8.94 9.93
C ASP A 12 12.37 -9.26 8.43
N ALA A 13 11.48 -10.15 8.00
CA ALA A 13 11.33 -10.58 6.60
C ALA A 13 10.51 -9.61 5.72
N LEU A 14 9.89 -8.57 6.31
CA LEU A 14 8.96 -7.67 5.62
C LEU A 14 9.50 -6.26 5.37
N ALA A 15 10.70 -5.95 5.87
CA ALA A 15 11.30 -4.64 5.68
C ALA A 15 11.89 -4.53 4.27
N GLU A 16 11.33 -3.64 3.45
CA GLU A 16 11.87 -3.36 2.12
C GLU A 16 13.33 -2.89 2.24
N SER A 17 14.22 -3.51 1.47
CA SER A 17 15.63 -3.14 1.46
C SER A 17 15.81 -1.71 0.93
N LYS A 18 16.83 -0.99 1.41
CA LYS A 18 17.15 0.34 0.87
C LYS A 18 17.47 0.24 -0.63
N ALA A 19 16.84 1.10 -1.42
CA ALA A 19 17.05 1.15 -2.86
C ALA A 19 18.51 1.51 -3.20
N THR A 20 19.11 0.77 -4.15
CA THR A 20 20.41 1.13 -4.71
C THR A 20 20.26 2.28 -5.69
N LYS A 21 21.37 2.95 -6.05
CA LYS A 21 21.34 4.02 -7.05
C LYS A 21 20.79 3.53 -8.40
N ALA A 22 21.24 2.37 -8.88
CA ALA A 22 20.83 1.82 -10.17
C ALA A 22 19.31 1.59 -10.25
N MET A 23 18.68 1.13 -9.18
CA MET A 23 17.22 0.97 -9.12
C MET A 23 16.50 2.31 -8.95
N SER A 24 17.06 3.23 -8.15
CA SER A 24 16.46 4.55 -7.91
C SER A 24 16.43 5.40 -9.17
N ASP A 25 17.44 5.29 -10.03
CA ASP A 25 17.54 6.01 -11.30
C ASP A 25 16.41 5.64 -12.29
N LEU A 26 15.71 4.52 -12.08
CA LEU A 26 14.59 4.06 -12.92
C LEU A 26 13.23 4.60 -12.48
N VAL A 27 13.15 5.26 -11.32
CA VAL A 27 11.87 5.67 -10.72
C VAL A 27 11.61 7.15 -10.97
N HIS A 28 10.52 7.47 -11.68
CA HIS A 28 10.15 8.85 -12.01
C HIS A 28 8.77 9.24 -11.50
N TYR A 29 7.70 8.70 -12.11
CA TYR A 29 6.32 9.13 -11.82
C TYR A 29 5.61 8.32 -10.73
N ILE A 30 6.17 7.18 -10.35
CA ILE A 30 5.60 6.25 -9.36
C ILE A 30 6.65 6.03 -8.28
N VAL A 31 6.85 7.06 -7.44
CA VAL A 31 7.81 7.00 -6.33
C VAL A 31 7.09 6.50 -5.08
N PRO A 32 7.35 5.27 -4.62
CA PRO A 32 6.70 4.75 -3.42
C PRO A 32 7.12 5.56 -2.19
N LYS A 33 6.13 6.02 -1.42
CA LYS A 33 6.35 6.77 -0.19
C LYS A 33 5.42 6.27 0.90
N SER A 34 6.00 6.04 2.08
CA SER A 34 5.23 5.74 3.29
C SER A 34 4.24 6.86 3.58
N PHE A 35 2.96 6.51 3.60
CA PHE A 35 1.89 7.44 3.94
C PHE A 35 1.98 7.83 5.42
N VAL A 36 1.90 9.13 5.69
CA VAL A 36 1.86 9.71 7.04
C VAL A 36 0.44 10.19 7.34
N THR A 37 0.00 11.25 6.66
CA THR A 37 -1.37 11.78 6.71
C THR A 37 -1.75 12.42 5.38
N PHE A 38 -3.04 12.62 5.12
CA PHE A 38 -3.51 13.34 3.94
C PHE A 38 -3.03 14.79 3.93
N ALA A 39 -3.05 15.48 5.07
CA ALA A 39 -2.57 16.86 5.19
C ALA A 39 -1.08 17.00 4.84
N GLU A 40 -0.23 16.04 5.25
CA GLU A 40 1.19 16.07 4.90
C GLU A 40 1.40 15.78 3.40
N ALA A 41 0.63 14.85 2.83
CA ALA A 41 0.67 14.57 1.39
C ALA A 41 0.25 15.80 0.56
N GLU A 42 -0.81 16.48 0.99
CA GLU A 42 -1.30 17.72 0.38
C GLU A 42 -0.23 18.82 0.46
N LYS A 43 0.32 19.08 1.65
CA LYS A 43 1.36 20.07 1.90
C LYS A 43 2.61 19.84 1.04
N ARG A 44 3.05 18.58 0.92
CA ARG A 44 4.23 18.23 0.11
C ARG A 44 3.99 18.43 -1.38
N ASN A 45 2.73 18.37 -1.81
CA ASN A 45 2.28 18.70 -3.16
C ASN A 45 3.01 17.95 -4.30
N ARG A 46 3.27 16.64 -4.14
CA ARG A 46 4.03 15.84 -5.11
C ARG A 46 3.18 14.74 -5.74
N SER A 47 2.65 14.99 -6.93
CA SER A 47 1.79 14.05 -7.64
C SER A 47 2.46 12.73 -8.05
N TYR A 48 3.79 12.71 -8.16
CA TYR A 48 4.55 11.50 -8.49
C TYR A 48 4.77 10.56 -7.28
N GLU A 49 4.37 10.96 -6.07
CA GLU A 49 4.47 10.10 -4.89
C GLU A 49 3.21 9.23 -4.76
N ILE A 50 3.41 7.92 -4.67
CA ILE A 50 2.34 6.93 -4.50
C ILE A 50 2.40 6.32 -3.10
N SER A 51 1.24 6.02 -2.52
CA SER A 51 1.15 5.26 -1.28
C SER A 51 0.43 3.92 -1.47
N SER A 52 0.97 2.88 -0.86
CA SER A 52 0.36 1.54 -0.82
C SER A 52 -0.28 1.28 0.54
N PHE A 53 -1.48 0.68 0.54
CA PHE A 53 -2.28 0.39 1.72
C PHE A 53 -2.75 -1.06 1.69
N ALA A 54 -2.62 -1.75 2.83
CA ALA A 54 -3.38 -2.98 3.04
C ALA A 54 -4.88 -2.65 3.09
N GLU A 55 -5.73 -3.59 2.66
CA GLU A 55 -7.18 -3.38 2.54
C GLU A 55 -7.84 -2.85 3.83
N ASP A 56 -7.39 -3.32 4.99
CA ASP A 56 -7.92 -2.96 6.31
C ASP A 56 -7.53 -1.52 6.69
N LYS A 57 -6.28 -1.13 6.44
CA LYS A 57 -5.83 0.25 6.59
C LYS A 57 -6.61 1.20 5.69
N ALA A 58 -6.80 0.82 4.43
CA ALA A 58 -7.57 1.63 3.48
C ALA A 58 -9.05 1.74 3.88
N GLN A 59 -9.65 0.66 4.36
CA GLN A 59 -11.01 0.68 4.92
C GLN A 59 -11.13 1.66 6.10
N ASN A 60 -10.17 1.66 7.01
CA ASN A 60 -10.17 2.61 8.14
C ASN A 60 -10.03 4.05 7.66
N LEU A 61 -9.15 4.32 6.68
CA LEU A 61 -9.03 5.64 6.07
C LEU A 61 -10.33 6.09 5.38
N ILE A 62 -11.07 5.18 4.74
CA ILE A 62 -12.39 5.51 4.18
C ILE A 62 -13.38 5.87 5.29
N ARG A 63 -13.40 5.10 6.39
CA ARG A 63 -14.33 5.36 7.51
C ARG A 63 -14.09 6.72 8.17
N GLU A 64 -12.84 7.11 8.33
CA GLU A 64 -12.46 8.30 9.08
C GLU A 64 -12.25 9.55 8.21
N TYR A 65 -11.83 9.37 6.94
CA TYR A 65 -11.28 10.44 6.09
C TYR A 65 -11.67 10.28 4.62
N ALA A 66 -12.90 9.84 4.31
CA ALA A 66 -13.34 9.58 2.94
C ALA A 66 -13.13 10.78 1.99
N ILE A 67 -13.43 12.00 2.45
CA ILE A 67 -13.37 13.21 1.62
C ILE A 67 -11.92 13.55 1.29
N GLU A 68 -11.04 13.47 2.28
CA GLU A 68 -9.61 13.70 2.14
C GLU A 68 -8.98 12.62 1.24
N PHE A 69 -9.46 11.38 1.32
CA PHE A 69 -8.97 10.31 0.45
C PHE A 69 -9.38 10.56 -1.00
N VAL A 70 -10.61 11.04 -1.26
CA VAL A 70 -11.02 11.50 -2.60
C VAL A 70 -10.10 12.61 -3.11
N ALA A 71 -9.85 13.65 -2.30
CA ALA A 71 -8.99 14.77 -2.67
C ALA A 71 -7.53 14.32 -2.93
N TYR A 72 -7.01 13.42 -2.10
CA TYR A 72 -5.70 12.80 -2.30
C TYR A 72 -5.62 12.08 -3.65
N ASN A 73 -6.63 11.27 -3.97
CA ASN A 73 -6.66 10.47 -5.20
C ASN A 73 -6.91 11.30 -6.48
N GLN A 74 -7.31 12.57 -6.37
CA GLN A 74 -7.34 13.49 -7.52
C GLN A 74 -5.94 13.91 -7.97
N ARG A 75 -4.94 13.85 -7.09
CA ARG A 75 -3.58 14.33 -7.36
C ARG A 75 -2.50 13.25 -7.29
N GLN A 76 -2.69 12.22 -6.49
CA GLN A 76 -1.73 11.14 -6.24
C GLN A 76 -2.38 9.78 -6.48
N LEU A 77 -1.55 8.76 -6.69
CA LEU A 77 -2.02 7.39 -6.83
C LEU A 77 -2.10 6.72 -5.45
N SER A 78 -3.09 5.83 -5.30
CA SER A 78 -3.17 4.88 -4.20
C SER A 78 -3.22 3.45 -4.72
N ARG A 79 -2.45 2.58 -4.08
CA ARG A 79 -2.46 1.13 -4.33
C ARG A 79 -3.03 0.39 -3.13
N ILE A 80 -4.08 -0.39 -3.36
CA ILE A 80 -4.70 -1.24 -2.35
C ILE A 80 -4.29 -2.69 -2.59
N TYR A 81 -3.89 -3.42 -1.56
CA TYR A 81 -3.53 -4.83 -1.67
C TYR A 81 -4.16 -5.67 -0.54
N PRO A 82 -4.37 -6.98 -0.75
CA PRO A 82 -4.98 -7.86 0.25
C PRO A 82 -4.15 -7.90 1.53
N ARG A 83 -4.80 -7.92 2.70
CA ARG A 83 -4.12 -8.04 3.99
C ARG A 83 -3.35 -9.37 4.04
N GLY A 84 -2.20 -9.39 4.73
CA GLY A 84 -1.34 -10.57 4.80
C GLY A 84 -1.96 -11.80 5.48
N THR A 85 -3.10 -11.63 6.13
CA THR A 85 -3.83 -12.65 6.88
C THR A 85 -4.85 -13.41 6.00
N ARG A 86 -4.90 -13.10 4.69
CA ARG A 86 -5.54 -13.91 3.63
C ARG A 86 -4.57 -14.96 3.09
N PHE A 87 -4.25 -15.95 3.90
CA PHE A 87 -3.29 -17.01 3.55
C PHE A 87 -3.76 -17.91 2.40
N ASP A 88 -5.07 -17.96 2.18
CA ASP A 88 -5.73 -18.67 1.09
C ASP A 88 -5.71 -17.92 -0.25
N SER A 89 -5.03 -16.77 -0.32
CA SER A 89 -5.06 -15.88 -1.49
C SER A 89 -6.46 -15.40 -1.86
N SER A 90 -7.42 -15.37 -0.93
CA SER A 90 -8.74 -14.77 -1.16
C SER A 90 -8.62 -13.29 -1.55
N ASN A 91 -9.62 -12.78 -2.25
CA ASN A 91 -9.70 -11.38 -2.67
C ASN A 91 -10.63 -10.56 -1.77
N TYR A 92 -10.36 -9.27 -1.67
CA TYR A 92 -11.30 -8.29 -1.11
C TYR A 92 -12.24 -7.78 -2.19
N ASN A 93 -13.34 -7.13 -1.80
CA ASN A 93 -14.24 -6.49 -2.75
C ASN A 93 -13.68 -5.12 -3.19
N PRO A 94 -13.25 -4.93 -4.46
CA PRO A 94 -12.64 -3.68 -4.92
C PRO A 94 -13.63 -2.51 -5.03
N TYR A 95 -14.94 -2.79 -5.13
CA TYR A 95 -15.98 -1.75 -5.21
C TYR A 95 -16.01 -0.82 -4.00
N LEU A 96 -15.41 -1.24 -2.87
CA LEU A 96 -15.30 -0.40 -1.69
C LEU A 96 -14.33 0.78 -1.88
N PHE A 97 -13.31 0.64 -2.74
CA PHE A 97 -12.21 1.60 -2.86
C PHE A 97 -12.36 2.54 -4.06
N TRP A 98 -13.06 2.12 -5.11
CA TRP A 98 -13.29 2.96 -6.29
C TRP A 98 -14.07 4.25 -6.02
N PRO A 99 -15.09 4.29 -5.14
CA PRO A 99 -15.81 5.53 -4.84
C PRO A 99 -14.93 6.62 -4.22
N VAL A 100 -13.85 6.25 -3.52
CA VAL A 100 -12.86 7.20 -3.00
C VAL A 100 -11.71 7.49 -3.97
N GLY A 101 -11.80 7.00 -5.21
CA GLY A 101 -10.84 7.29 -6.27
C GLY A 101 -9.58 6.43 -6.29
N CYS A 102 -9.51 5.33 -5.51
CA CYS A 102 -8.33 4.47 -5.53
C CYS A 102 -8.15 3.80 -6.89
N GLN A 103 -7.00 4.03 -7.52
CA GLN A 103 -6.77 3.65 -8.93
C GLN A 103 -6.21 2.23 -9.06
N MET A 104 -5.33 1.81 -8.13
CA MET A 104 -4.64 0.53 -8.22
C MET A 104 -5.19 -0.46 -7.18
N ALA A 105 -6.34 -1.07 -7.46
CA ALA A 105 -6.89 -2.18 -6.66
C ALA A 105 -6.21 -3.50 -7.05
N ALA A 106 -5.14 -3.88 -6.34
CA ALA A 106 -4.41 -5.11 -6.60
C ALA A 106 -5.17 -6.33 -6.02
N LEU A 107 -5.37 -7.34 -6.86
CA LEU A 107 -6.04 -8.59 -6.54
C LEU A 107 -5.12 -9.79 -6.82
N ASN A 108 -5.41 -10.92 -6.20
CA ASN A 108 -4.79 -12.21 -6.43
C ASN A 108 -5.44 -12.86 -7.67
N TYR A 109 -4.77 -12.80 -8.81
CA TYR A 109 -5.31 -13.28 -10.10
C TYR A 109 -5.41 -14.82 -10.17
N GLN A 110 -4.67 -15.54 -9.32
CA GLN A 110 -4.74 -16.99 -9.19
C GLN A 110 -6.03 -17.49 -8.54
N THR A 111 -6.77 -16.61 -7.85
CA THR A 111 -8.02 -16.94 -7.16
C THR A 111 -9.17 -16.21 -7.83
N LEU A 112 -9.93 -16.93 -8.66
CA LEU A 112 -11.19 -16.43 -9.21
C LEU A 112 -12.18 -16.28 -8.04
N GLY A 113 -12.73 -15.07 -7.88
CA GLY A 113 -13.60 -14.69 -6.77
C GLY A 113 -14.98 -15.33 -6.79
#